data_AF-A0A6F8XA71-F1
#
_entry.id   AF-A0A6F8XA71-F1
#
_cell.length_a   1.000
_cell.length_b   1.000
_cell.length_c   1.000
_cell.angle_alpha   90.00
_cell.angle_beta   90.00
_cell.angle_gamma   90.00
#
_symmetry.space_group_name_H-M   'P 1'
#
loop_
_entity.id
_entity.type
_entity.pdbx_description
1 polymer ?
#
loop_
_entity_poly.entity_id
_entity_poly.type
_entity_poly.pdbx_seq_one_letter_code
_entity_poly.pdbx_strand_id
1 'polypeptide(L)' 'MLAENLENWAQQERQEERRKVLQEAEQRVREAEKRALESKRNAARKLIALTEMNDQLIAEIEELPVEEVEKLRAETQH' A
#
# COMPACT_ATOMS: atom_id res chain seq x y z
N MET A 1 -39.24 -26.74 7.52
CA MET A 1 -39.78 -25.38 7.26
C MET A 1 -39.28 -24.30 8.23
N LEU A 2 -39.42 -24.37 9.57
CA LEU A 2 -38.83 -23.34 10.47
C LEU A 2 -37.34 -23.56 10.79
N ALA A 3 -36.91 -24.81 11.00
CA ALA A 3 -35.51 -25.13 11.31
C ALA A 3 -34.55 -24.84 10.14
N GLU A 4 -34.95 -25.17 8.91
CA GLU A 4 -34.19 -24.84 7.69
C GLU A 4 -34.04 -23.32 7.48
N ASN A 5 -35.06 -22.53 7.83
CA ASN A 5 -34.98 -21.08 7.72
C ASN A 5 -33.98 -20.49 8.71
N LEU A 6 -33.89 -21.04 9.92
CA LEU A 6 -32.90 -20.62 10.93
C LEU A 6 -31.48 -20.99 10.53
N GLU A 7 -31.28 -22.19 9.98
CA GLU A 7 -29.97 -22.63 9.48
C GLU A 7 -29.50 -21.77 8.30
N ASN A 8 -30.42 -21.42 7.39
CA ASN A 8 -30.13 -20.51 6.27
C ASN A 8 -29.72 -19.11 6.75
N TRP A 9 -30.41 -18.55 7.76
CA TRP A 9 -30.04 -17.25 8.35
C TRP A 9 -28.67 -17.30 9.03
N ALA A 10 -28.42 -18.31 9.85
CA ALA A 10 -27.12 -18.49 10.50
C ALA A 10 -25.98 -18.73 9.50
N GLN A 11 -26.27 -19.34 8.34
CA GLN A 11 -25.29 -19.46 7.26
C GLN A 11 -25.06 -18.12 6.56
N GLN A 12 -26.12 -17.34 6.30
CA GLN A 12 -26.01 -16.03 5.68
C GLN A 12 -25.20 -15.06 6.55
N GLU A 13 -25.48 -14.97 7.85
CA GLU A 13 -24.73 -14.11 8.78
C GLU A 13 -23.24 -14.45 8.78
N ARG A 14 -22.90 -15.75 8.86
CA ARG A 14 -21.49 -16.19 8.78
C ARG A 14 -20.82 -15.82 7.45
N GLN A 15 -21.55 -15.85 6.33
CA GLN A 15 -21.01 -15.43 5.03
C GLN A 15 -20.81 -13.91 4.96
N GLU A 16 -21.73 -13.13 5.51
CA GLU A 16 -21.62 -11.67 5.57
C GLU A 16 -20.46 -11.23 6.48
N GLU A 17 -20.29 -11.86 7.65
CA GLU A 17 -19.15 -11.62 8.53
C GLU A 17 -17.83 -11.93 7.83
N ARG A 18 -17.73 -13.08 7.15
CA ARG A 18 -16.53 -13.44 6.37
C ARG A 18 -16.23 -12.41 5.29
N ARG A 19 -17.25 -11.93 4.57
CA ARG A 19 -17.08 -10.89 3.55
C ARG A 19 -16.58 -9.57 4.15
N LYS A 20 -17.12 -9.15 5.29
CA LYS A 20 -16.67 -7.94 6.00
C LYS A 20 -15.20 -8.07 6.42
N VAL A 21 -14.83 -9.19 7.03
CA VAL A 21 -13.44 -9.44 7.46
C VAL A 21 -12.48 -9.42 6.26
N LEU A 22 -12.86 -10.03 5.14
CA LEU A 22 -12.04 -10.01 3.93
C LEU A 22 -11.89 -8.58 3.38
N GLN A 23 -12.98 -7.82 3.31
CA GLN A 23 -12.95 -6.43 2.84
C GLN A 23 -12.08 -5.54 3.73
N GLU A 24 -12.19 -5.67 5.05
CA GLU A 24 -11.34 -4.96 6.00
C GLU A 24 -9.86 -5.36 5.86
N ALA A 25 -9.58 -6.65 5.67
CA ALA A 25 -8.21 -7.12 5.45
C ALA A 25 -7.61 -6.54 4.16
N GLU A 26 -8.36 -6.55 3.05
CA GLU A 26 -7.92 -5.95 1.79
C GLU A 26 -7.69 -4.43 1.91
N GLN A 27 -8.53 -3.73 2.68
CA GLN A 27 -8.34 -2.31 2.92
C GLN A 27 -7.06 -2.05 3.73
N ARG A 28 -6.82 -2.84 4.78
CA ARG A 28 -5.60 -2.73 5.60
C ARG A 28 -4.33 -3.02 4.81
N VAL A 29 -4.36 -4.00 3.91
CA VAL A 29 -3.23 -4.30 3.01
C VAL A 29 -2.96 -3.12 2.09
N ARG A 30 -3.99 -2.55 1.45
CA ARG A 30 -3.85 -1.37 0.58
C ARG A 30 -3.29 -0.15 1.33
N GLU A 31 -3.73 0.09 2.56
CA GLU A 31 -3.21 1.17 3.40
C GLU A 31 -1.75 0.94 3.79
N ALA A 32 -1.37 -0.31 4.10
CA ALA A 32 0.01 -0.68 4.40
C ALA A 32 0.93 -0.51 3.18
N GLU A 33 0.50 -0.94 1.99
CA GLU A 33 1.23 -0.77 0.74
C GLU A 33 1.44 0.72 0.42
N LYS A 34 0.38 1.54 0.56
CA LYS A 34 0.49 2.99 0.36
C LYS A 34 1.49 3.61 1.33
N ARG A 35 1.45 3.22 2.61
CA ARG A 35 2.39 3.72 3.63
C ARG A 35 3.82 3.29 3.31
N ALA A 36 4.04 2.04 2.90
CA ALA A 36 5.36 1.55 2.53
C ALA A 36 5.93 2.30 1.32
N LEU A 37 5.11 2.54 0.29
CA LEU A 37 5.50 3.33 -0.87
C LEU A 37 5.86 4.78 -0.49
N GLU A 38 5.06 5.41 0.36
CA GLU A 38 5.34 6.78 0.83
C GLU A 38 6.62 6.83 1.69
N SER A 39 6.89 5.80 2.50
CA SER A 39 8.15 5.68 3.24
C SER A 39 9.37 5.60 2.31
N LYS A 40 9.31 4.80 1.23
CA LYS A 40 10.35 4.71 0.21
C LYS A 40 10.58 6.06 -0.48
N ARG A 41 9.50 6.73 -0.91
CA ARG A 41 9.58 8.09 -1.50
C ARG A 41 10.24 9.10 -0.56
N ASN A 42 9.90 9.07 0.73
CA ASN A 42 10.49 9.95 1.73
C ASN A 42 11.98 9.68 1.97
N ALA A 43 12.40 8.41 1.93
CA ALA A 43 13.81 8.05 2.01
C ALA A 43 14.57 8.50 0.74
N ALA A 44 14.01 8.27 -0.45
CA ALA A 44 14.56 8.79 -1.71
C ALA A 44 14.74 10.31 -1.70
N ARG A 45 13.75 11.08 -1.23
CA ARG A 45 13.86 12.55 -1.06
C ARG A 45 15.04 12.94 -0.17
N LYS A 46 15.28 12.21 0.93
CA LYS A 46 16.44 12.47 1.81
C LYS A 46 17.76 12.15 1.12
N LEU A 47 17.85 11.05 0.38
CA LEU A 47 19.04 10.71 -0.39
C LEU A 47 19.33 11.78 -1.45
N ILE A 48 18.31 12.24 -2.18
CA ILE A 48 18.43 13.33 -3.16
C ILE A 48 18.96 14.61 -2.50
N ALA A 49 18.42 14.98 -1.33
CA ALA A 49 18.76 16.23 -0.66
C ALA A 49 20.12 16.21 0.05
N LEU A 50 20.58 15.03 0.50
CA LEU A 50 21.74 14.91 1.39
C LEU A 50 22.96 14.27 0.71
N THR A 51 22.83 13.78 -0.52
CA THR A 51 23.90 13.08 -1.23
C THR A 51 23.99 13.47 -2.71
N GLU A 52 25.12 13.20 -3.34
CA GLU A 52 25.34 13.39 -4.79
C GLU A 52 25.00 12.11 -5.60
N MET A 53 24.24 11.18 -5.03
CA MET A 53 23.89 9.94 -5.69
C MET A 53 23.00 10.19 -6.92
N ASN A 54 23.25 9.43 -8.00
CA ASN A 54 22.45 9.48 -9.21
C ASN A 54 21.10 8.73 -9.04
N ASP A 55 20.16 9.00 -9.94
CA ASP A 55 18.80 8.47 -9.84
C ASP A 55 18.72 6.95 -9.99
N GLN A 56 19.62 6.36 -10.78
CA GLN A 56 19.71 4.92 -10.95
C GLN A 56 20.06 4.21 -9.63
N LEU A 57 21.02 4.76 -8.87
CA LEU A 57 21.45 4.18 -7.60
C LEU A 57 20.42 4.40 -6.49
N ILE A 58 19.75 5.56 -6.46
CA ILE A 58 18.67 5.83 -5.50
C ILE A 58 17.47 4.91 -5.78
N ALA A 59 17.10 4.72 -7.05
CA ALA A 59 16.03 3.82 -7.48
C ALA A 59 16.30 2.38 -7.05
N GLU A 60 17.54 1.91 -7.18
CA GLU A 60 17.95 0.58 -6.73
C GLU A 60 17.85 0.43 -5.21
N ILE A 61 18.39 1.38 -4.44
CA ILE A 61 18.39 1.32 -2.96
C ILE A 61 16.98 1.38 -2.38
N GLU A 62 16.15 2.28 -2.90
CA GLU A 62 14.81 2.51 -2.38
C GLU A 62 13.76 1.60 -3.04
N GLU A 63 14.20 0.73 -3.96
CA GLU A 63 13.34 -0.14 -4.77
C GLU A 63 12.17 0.65 -5.40
N LEU A 64 12.50 1.78 -6.02
CA LEU A 64 11.57 2.65 -6.73
C LEU A 64 11.89 2.63 -8.23
N PRO A 65 10.90 2.88 -9.10
CA PRO A 65 11.17 3.14 -10.52
C PRO A 65 12.07 4.37 -10.68
N VAL A 66 12.97 4.34 -11.66
CA VAL A 66 13.88 5.48 -11.94
C VAL A 66 13.08 6.74 -12.27
N GLU A 67 12.00 6.59 -13.04
CA GLU A 67 11.11 7.68 -13.42
C GLU A 67 10.41 8.34 -12.22
N GLU A 68 10.23 7.58 -11.13
CA GLU A 68 9.68 8.12 -9.89
C GLU A 68 10.73 8.96 -9.15
N VAL A 69 11.97 8.48 -9.11
CA VAL A 69 13.10 9.21 -8.49
C VAL A 69 13.40 10.50 -9.24
N GLU A 70 13.37 10.48 -10.59
CA GLU A 70 13.54 11.67 -11.42
C GLU A 70 12.49 12.75 -11.10
N LYS A 71 11.23 12.36 -10.93
CA LYS A 71 10.15 13.29 -10.50
C LYS A 71 10.42 13.87 -9.12
N LEU A 72 10.77 13.02 -8.15
CA LEU A 72 11.10 13.46 -6.79
C LEU A 72 12.29 14.43 -6.77
N ARG A 73 13.27 14.23 -7.66
CA ARG A 73 14.42 15.13 -7.79
C ARG A 73 14.00 16.47 -8.36
N ALA A 74 13.19 16.49 -9.41
CA ALA A 74 12.63 17.73 -9.94
C ALA A 74 11.83 18.49 -8.87
N GLU A 75 10.98 17.81 -8.10
CA GLU A 75 10.22 18.39 -6.98
C GLU A 75 11.11 18.98 -5.88
N THR A 76 12.27 18.39 -5.60
CA THR A 76 13.19 18.83 -4.53
C THR A 76 14.06 20.02 -4.96
N GLN A 77 14.27 20.21 -6.27
CA GLN A 77 15.09 21.29 -6.82
C GLN A 77 14.30 22.58 -7.10
N HIS A 78 12.96 22.53 -7.03
CA HIS A 78 12.06 23.68 -7.13
C HIS A 78 11.78 24.33 -5.77
#